data_AF-A0A815QCH2-F1
#
_entry.id   AF-A0A815QCH2-F1
#
_cell.length_a   1.000
_cell.length_b   1.000
_cell.length_c   1.000
_cell.angle_alpha   90.00
_cell.angle_beta   90.00
_cell.angle_gamma   90.00
#
_symmetry.space_group_name_H-M   'P 1'
#
loop_
_entity.id
_entity.type
_entity.pdbx_description
1 polymer ?
#
loop_
_entity_poly.entity_id
_entity_poly.type
_entity_poly.pdbx_seq_one_letter_code
_entity_poly.pdbx_strand_id
1 'polypeptide(L)'
;MPTRATMFKKIDFDQDTVIVYMPLPFHLVFAQIEKKFYLIVLQSNYTRSANISTEIARSQHCPYIQELFDQQILDYPILRRVKYYHLPCMKDSDLFCFHDNETFMCLCTEKRHANCFHFDFKMAYDCMGWNDCQNEGQCFQDHPTCPTKTICAIEQSYCSDNDIPVMLDSLDCISLISKQEKLILSLTD
;
A
#
# COMPACT_ATOMS: atom_id res chain seq x y z
N MET A 1 15.45 4.07 -9.45
CA MET A 1 14.21 3.36 -9.05
C MET A 1 13.34 4.32 -8.24
N PRO A 2 12.00 4.19 -8.22
CA PRO A 2 11.15 4.94 -7.28
C PRO A 2 11.59 4.67 -5.84
N THR A 3 11.78 5.70 -5.03
CA THR A 3 12.02 5.52 -3.59
C THR A 3 10.67 5.36 -2.91
N ARG A 4 10.54 4.33 -2.07
CA ARG A 4 9.33 4.04 -1.30
C ARG A 4 9.60 4.34 0.16
N ALA A 5 8.67 5.04 0.81
CA ALA A 5 8.67 5.27 2.24
C ALA A 5 7.39 4.68 2.82
N THR A 6 7.45 4.14 4.03
CA THR A 6 6.27 3.57 4.70
C THR A 6 5.99 4.38 5.95
N MET A 7 4.71 4.55 6.24
CA MET A 7 4.26 5.16 7.48
C MET A 7 3.23 4.25 8.12
N PHE A 8 3.29 4.21 9.44
CA PHE A 8 2.34 3.46 10.24
C PHE A 8 1.38 4.44 10.90
N LYS A 9 0.10 4.12 10.81
CA LYS A 9 -0.92 4.83 11.55
C LYS A 9 -1.90 3.83 12.15
N LYS A 10 -2.08 3.95 13.45
CA LYS A 10 -3.19 3.34 14.15
C LYS A 10 -4.47 4.10 13.77
N ILE A 11 -5.52 3.34 13.50
CA ILE A 11 -6.87 3.86 13.36
C ILE A 11 -7.60 3.39 14.61
N ASP A 12 -8.06 4.33 15.43
CA ASP A 12 -8.85 3.98 16.61
C ASP A 12 -10.22 3.45 16.18
N PHE A 13 -10.82 2.57 16.98
CA PHE A 13 -12.06 1.85 16.62
C PHE A 13 -13.26 2.79 16.38
N ASP A 14 -13.21 3.99 16.93
CA ASP A 14 -14.23 5.04 16.81
C ASP A 14 -13.92 6.07 15.71
N GLN A 15 -12.88 5.86 14.91
CA GLN A 15 -12.45 6.78 13.85
C GLN A 15 -12.47 6.11 12.47
N ASP A 16 -13.14 6.77 11.53
CA ASP A 16 -13.12 6.38 10.10
C ASP A 16 -12.10 7.19 9.29
N THR A 17 -11.38 8.10 9.96
CA THR A 17 -10.45 9.05 9.32
C THR A 17 -9.08 9.01 9.96
N VAL A 18 -8.04 9.13 9.14
CA VAL A 18 -6.65 9.17 9.60
C VAL A 18 -6.00 10.44 9.09
N ILE A 19 -5.40 11.21 9.99
CA ILE A 19 -4.60 12.37 9.63
C ILE A 19 -3.14 11.95 9.52
N VAL A 20 -2.59 12.12 8.32
CA VAL A 20 -1.20 11.76 8.00
C VAL A 20 -0.43 13.02 7.63
N TYR A 21 0.64 13.29 8.38
CA TYR A 21 1.58 14.37 8.06
C TYR A 21 2.73 13.81 7.25
N MET A 22 2.88 14.28 6.00
CA MET A 22 3.94 13.83 5.10
C MET A 22 5.03 14.89 4.94
N PRO A 23 6.20 14.76 5.59
CA PRO A 23 7.26 15.76 5.49
C PRO A 23 7.96 15.76 4.13
N LEU A 24 8.03 14.60 3.48
CA LEU A 24 8.71 14.40 2.19
C LEU A 24 7.72 14.48 1.03
N PRO A 25 8.10 15.03 -0.13
CA PRO A 25 7.24 15.07 -1.31
C PRO A 25 6.82 13.69 -1.81
N PHE A 26 5.66 13.59 -2.44
CA PHE A 26 5.11 12.33 -2.93
C PHE A 26 4.12 12.53 -4.06
N HIS A 27 3.79 11.46 -4.78
CA HIS A 27 2.73 11.47 -5.78
C HIS A 27 1.60 10.50 -5.46
N LEU A 28 1.95 9.40 -4.78
CA LEU A 28 1.06 8.29 -4.52
C LEU A 28 1.13 7.89 -3.06
N VAL A 29 -0.04 7.66 -2.47
CA VAL A 29 -0.19 7.04 -1.16
C VAL A 29 -1.16 5.88 -1.30
N PHE A 30 -0.72 4.71 -0.84
CA PHE A 30 -1.53 3.52 -0.71
C PHE A 30 -1.74 3.21 0.76
N ALA A 31 -2.97 2.85 1.13
CA ALA A 31 -3.25 2.19 2.39
C ALA A 31 -3.32 0.68 2.16
N GLN A 32 -2.77 -0.09 3.08
CA GLN A 32 -2.87 -1.54 3.13
C GLN A 32 -3.59 -1.93 4.42
N ILE A 33 -4.75 -2.58 4.25
CA ILE A 33 -5.64 -3.03 5.32
C ILE A 33 -6.02 -4.47 5.01
N GLU A 34 -5.80 -5.40 5.94
CA GLU A 34 -6.11 -6.83 5.76
C GLU A 34 -5.57 -7.40 4.43
N LYS A 35 -4.35 -7.01 4.06
CA LYS A 35 -3.66 -7.38 2.79
C LYS A 35 -4.31 -6.84 1.50
N LYS A 36 -5.34 -6.00 1.60
CA LYS A 36 -5.93 -5.27 0.48
C LYS A 36 -5.29 -3.91 0.33
N PHE A 37 -5.16 -3.44 -0.90
CA PHE A 37 -4.56 -2.15 -1.21
C PHE A 37 -5.61 -1.14 -1.63
N TYR A 38 -5.45 0.11 -1.20
CA TYR A 38 -6.34 1.21 -1.50
C TYR A 38 -5.51 2.40 -1.97
N LEU A 39 -5.80 2.96 -3.14
CA LEU A 39 -5.20 4.21 -3.60
C LEU A 39 -5.93 5.38 -2.94
N ILE A 40 -5.31 5.95 -1.90
CA ILE A 40 -5.95 6.98 -1.07
C ILE A 40 -5.53 8.40 -1.46
N VAL A 41 -4.40 8.56 -2.16
CA VAL A 41 -3.96 9.84 -2.72
C VAL A 41 -3.25 9.62 -4.05
N LEU A 42 -3.68 10.38 -5.05
CA LEU A 42 -3.02 10.56 -6.35
C LEU A 42 -2.89 12.06 -6.60
N GLN A 43 -1.67 12.58 -6.62
CA GLN A 43 -1.42 14.00 -6.90
C GLN A 43 -0.42 14.20 -8.05
N SER A 44 -0.85 15.01 -9.02
CA SER A 44 -0.04 15.40 -10.18
C SER A 44 0.93 16.54 -9.84
N ASN A 45 0.53 17.46 -8.96
CA ASN A 45 1.35 18.58 -8.53
C ASN A 45 2.09 18.30 -7.21
N TYR A 46 3.38 18.64 -7.19
CA TYR A 46 4.25 18.55 -6.04
C TYR A 46 3.77 19.49 -4.92
N THR A 47 3.17 18.96 -3.87
CA THR A 47 2.95 19.69 -2.62
C THR A 47 4.07 19.34 -1.65
N ARG A 48 4.87 20.35 -1.28
CA ARG A 48 5.88 20.21 -0.22
C ARG A 48 5.14 20.27 1.11
N SER A 49 5.05 19.12 1.78
CA SER A 49 4.43 18.96 3.09
C SER A 49 2.92 19.21 3.12
N ALA A 50 2.13 18.15 3.10
CA ALA A 50 0.68 18.20 3.14
C ALA A 50 0.13 17.42 4.34
N ASN A 51 -0.87 17.99 5.01
CA ASN A 51 -1.78 17.23 5.86
C ASN A 51 -2.78 16.54 4.95
N ILE A 52 -2.70 15.21 4.89
CA ILE A 52 -3.64 14.41 4.12
C ILE A 52 -4.73 13.98 5.10
N SER A 53 -5.97 14.36 4.78
CA SER A 53 -7.17 13.77 5.37
C SER A 53 -7.88 13.03 4.24
N THR A 54 -8.06 11.72 4.39
CA THR A 54 -8.70 10.88 3.38
C THR A 54 -9.53 9.82 4.08
N GLU A 55 -10.73 9.60 3.56
CA GLU A 55 -11.61 8.49 3.95
C GLU A 55 -11.27 7.30 3.06
N ILE A 56 -11.13 6.12 3.66
CA ILE A 56 -10.82 4.90 2.92
C ILE A 56 -12.12 4.29 2.40
N ALA A 57 -12.44 4.61 1.14
CA ALA A 57 -13.66 4.17 0.49
C ALA A 57 -13.43 2.88 -0.31
N ARG A 58 -14.51 2.09 -0.50
CA ARG A 58 -14.47 0.89 -1.36
C ARG A 58 -14.09 1.20 -2.81
N SER A 59 -14.43 2.40 -3.31
CA SER A 59 -14.07 2.86 -4.65
C SER A 59 -12.56 3.08 -4.84
N GLN A 60 -11.80 3.23 -3.75
CA GLN A 60 -10.35 3.38 -3.79
C GLN A 60 -9.62 2.03 -3.78
N HIS A 61 -10.33 0.92 -3.61
CA HIS A 61 -9.74 -0.41 -3.59
C HIS A 61 -9.05 -0.71 -4.92
N CYS A 62 -7.82 -1.20 -4.84
CA CYS A 62 -7.07 -1.73 -5.96
C CYS A 62 -7.28 -3.25 -5.98
N PRO A 63 -8.24 -3.79 -6.75
CA PRO A 63 -8.50 -5.22 -6.77
C PRO A 63 -7.32 -6.01 -7.30
N TYR A 64 -7.33 -7.30 -6.95
CA TYR A 64 -6.35 -8.23 -7.45
C TYR A 64 -6.67 -8.59 -8.91
N ILE A 65 -5.65 -8.74 -9.75
CA ILE A 65 -5.82 -9.01 -11.18
C ILE A 65 -6.61 -10.29 -11.50
N GLN A 66 -6.65 -11.25 -10.58
CA GLN A 66 -7.48 -12.46 -10.71
C GLN A 66 -8.98 -12.15 -10.68
N GLU A 67 -9.38 -11.04 -10.06
CA GLU A 67 -10.76 -10.57 -10.06
C GLU A 67 -11.13 -9.86 -11.37
N LEU A 68 -10.13 -9.48 -12.18
CA LEU A 68 -10.30 -8.64 -13.37
C LEU A 68 -10.16 -9.40 -14.69
N PHE A 69 -9.45 -10.53 -14.70
CA PHE A 69 -9.15 -11.31 -15.90
C PHE A 69 -9.68 -12.73 -15.86
N ASP A 70 -10.02 -13.23 -17.04
CA ASP A 70 -10.27 -14.64 -17.25
C ASP A 70 -9.00 -15.46 -17.02
N GLN A 71 -9.18 -16.72 -16.59
CA GLN A 71 -8.08 -17.64 -16.28
C GLN A 71 -7.06 -17.77 -17.43
N GLN A 72 -7.52 -17.76 -18.68
CA GLN A 72 -6.66 -17.85 -19.85
C GLN A 72 -5.59 -16.73 -19.90
N ILE A 73 -5.94 -15.51 -19.50
CA ILE A 73 -5.00 -14.37 -19.49
C ILE A 73 -4.06 -14.49 -18.29
N LEU A 74 -4.58 -14.95 -17.15
CA LEU A 74 -3.80 -15.14 -15.92
C LEU A 74 -2.69 -16.19 -16.11
N ASP A 75 -2.98 -17.24 -16.89
CA ASP A 75 -2.05 -18.32 -17.22
C ASP A 75 -0.92 -17.91 -18.18
N TYR A 76 -1.02 -16.73 -18.81
CA TYR A 76 0.07 -16.26 -19.66
C TYR A 76 1.33 -15.88 -18.87
N PRO A 77 2.53 -16.12 -19.44
CA PRO A 77 3.77 -15.58 -18.90
C PRO A 77 3.69 -14.05 -18.77
N ILE A 78 4.37 -13.48 -17.77
CA ILE A 78 4.22 -12.07 -17.40
C ILE A 78 4.39 -11.09 -18.57
N LEU A 79 5.37 -11.31 -19.45
CA LEU A 79 5.61 -10.46 -20.63
C LEU A 79 4.44 -10.44 -21.61
N ARG A 80 3.71 -11.55 -21.72
CA ARG A 80 2.48 -11.64 -22.54
C ARG A 80 1.30 -11.06 -21.79
N ARG A 81 1.18 -11.35 -20.49
CA ARG A 81 0.08 -10.90 -19.64
C ARG A 81 0.04 -9.37 -19.50
N VAL A 82 1.20 -8.70 -19.38
CA VAL A 82 1.31 -7.23 -19.29
C VAL A 82 0.70 -6.52 -20.51
N LYS A 83 0.69 -7.13 -21.70
CA LYS A 83 0.04 -6.56 -22.89
C LYS A 83 -1.46 -6.36 -22.72
N TYR A 84 -2.07 -7.12 -21.82
CA TYR A 84 -3.51 -7.06 -21.54
C TYR A 84 -3.85 -6.11 -20.40
N TYR A 85 -2.86 -5.52 -19.70
CA TYR A 85 -3.10 -4.71 -18.50
C TYR A 85 -3.90 -3.44 -18.75
N HIS A 86 -4.00 -2.97 -19.99
CA HIS A 86 -4.88 -1.86 -20.33
C HIS A 86 -6.37 -2.26 -20.37
N LEU A 87 -6.70 -3.55 -20.55
CA LEU A 87 -8.10 -4.01 -20.71
C LEU A 87 -9.00 -3.68 -19.51
N PRO A 88 -8.60 -3.91 -18.24
CA PRO A 88 -9.47 -3.59 -17.10
C PRO A 88 -9.79 -2.10 -17.04
N CYS A 89 -8.79 -1.23 -17.27
CA CYS A 89 -8.98 0.22 -17.30
C CYS A 89 -9.91 0.69 -18.43
N MET A 90 -10.00 -0.06 -19.54
CA MET A 90 -10.93 0.26 -20.64
C MET A 90 -12.34 -0.26 -20.38
N LYS A 91 -12.48 -1.37 -19.66
CA LYS A 91 -13.77 -2.02 -19.40
C LYS A 91 -14.53 -1.38 -18.25
N ASP A 92 -13.81 -0.98 -17.21
CA ASP A 92 -14.38 -0.39 -16.00
C ASP A 92 -13.90 1.05 -15.85
N SER A 93 -14.85 1.99 -15.97
CA SER A 93 -14.58 3.41 -15.85
C SER A 93 -14.25 3.85 -14.43
N ASP A 94 -14.63 3.04 -13.44
CA ASP A 94 -14.53 3.36 -12.03
C ASP A 94 -13.31 2.68 -11.38
N LEU A 95 -12.59 1.85 -12.15
CA LEU A 95 -11.32 1.25 -11.75
C LEU A 95 -10.18 2.28 -11.81
N PHE A 96 -9.67 2.69 -10.65
CA PHE A 96 -8.54 3.62 -10.54
C PHE A 96 -7.18 2.92 -10.48
N CYS A 97 -7.14 1.72 -9.91
CA CYS A 97 -5.91 0.97 -9.71
C CYS A 97 -6.20 -0.52 -9.62
N PHE A 98 -5.19 -1.35 -9.83
CA PHE A 98 -5.22 -2.79 -9.57
C PHE A 98 -3.79 -3.29 -9.38
N HIS A 99 -3.63 -4.51 -8.89
CA HIS A 99 -2.31 -5.12 -8.75
C HIS A 99 -2.24 -6.54 -9.28
N ASP A 100 -1.07 -6.95 -9.75
CA ASP A 100 -0.80 -8.34 -10.11
C ASP A 100 -0.31 -9.15 -8.90
N ASN A 101 0.03 -10.43 -9.14
CA ASN A 101 0.27 -11.38 -8.06
C ASN A 101 1.53 -11.04 -7.25
N GLU A 102 2.51 -10.35 -7.85
CA GLU A 102 3.85 -10.33 -7.27
C GLU A 102 4.70 -9.10 -7.59
N THR A 103 4.46 -8.40 -8.69
CA THR A 103 5.46 -7.49 -9.27
C THR A 103 4.93 -6.09 -9.53
N PHE A 104 3.68 -5.95 -9.95
CA PHE A 104 3.18 -4.69 -10.50
C PHE A 104 1.95 -4.17 -9.76
N MET A 105 2.03 -2.92 -9.35
CA MET A 105 0.87 -2.08 -9.07
C MET A 105 0.61 -1.22 -10.30
N CYS A 106 -0.66 -1.14 -10.70
CA CYS A 106 -1.10 -0.46 -11.92
C CYS A 106 -2.11 0.63 -11.58
N LEU A 107 -1.98 1.77 -12.26
CA LEU A 107 -2.92 2.88 -12.20
C LEU A 107 -3.63 3.05 -13.53
N CYS A 108 -4.94 3.20 -13.50
CA CYS A 108 -5.71 3.53 -14.68
C CYS A 108 -5.68 5.04 -14.92
N THR A 109 -5.17 5.44 -16.08
CA THR A 109 -5.12 6.84 -16.50
C THR A 109 -6.48 7.31 -17.02
N GLU A 110 -6.65 8.62 -17.15
CA GLU A 110 -7.85 9.22 -17.76
C GLU A 110 -8.08 8.71 -19.19
N LYS A 111 -7.00 8.44 -19.93
CA LYS A 111 -7.03 7.83 -21.27
C LYS A 111 -7.31 6.32 -21.25
N ARG A 112 -7.69 5.76 -20.10
CA ARG A 112 -8.02 4.34 -19.90
C ARG A 112 -6.86 3.38 -20.20
N HIS A 113 -5.63 3.85 -20.11
CA HIS A 113 -4.44 3.01 -20.13
C HIS A 113 -3.98 2.71 -18.71
N ALA A 114 -3.62 1.45 -18.45
CA ALA A 114 -2.82 1.09 -17.29
C ALA A 114 -1.39 1.64 -17.36
N ASN A 115 -0.95 2.31 -16.30
CA ASN A 115 0.43 2.70 -16.03
C ASN A 115 0.92 1.88 -14.83
N CYS A 116 1.78 0.90 -15.10
CA CYS A 116 2.21 -0.07 -14.10
C CYS A 116 3.66 0.17 -13.69
N PHE A 117 3.91 0.04 -12.39
CA PHE A 117 5.24 0.18 -11.81
C PHE A 117 5.54 -0.97 -10.88
N HIS A 118 6.82 -1.27 -10.72
CA HIS A 118 7.25 -2.30 -9.81
C HIS A 118 6.86 -1.96 -8.38
N PHE A 119 6.22 -2.90 -7.69
CA PHE A 119 5.78 -2.77 -6.32
C PHE A 119 6.09 -4.06 -5.58
N ASP A 120 6.90 -3.98 -4.53
CA ASP A 120 7.22 -5.12 -3.68
C ASP A 120 6.11 -5.33 -2.65
N PHE A 121 5.18 -6.25 -2.96
CA PHE A 121 4.06 -6.64 -2.10
C PHE A 121 4.50 -7.48 -0.89
N LYS A 122 5.67 -8.12 -0.98
CA LYS A 122 6.22 -9.00 0.06
C LYS A 122 7.29 -8.31 0.90
N MET A 123 7.46 -7.00 0.74
CA MET A 123 8.46 -6.24 1.46
C MET A 123 8.28 -6.42 2.96
N ALA A 124 9.18 -7.20 3.53
CA ALA A 124 9.33 -7.37 4.97
C ALA A 124 10.44 -6.44 5.45
N TYR A 125 10.25 -5.91 6.64
CA TYR A 125 11.29 -5.16 7.33
C TYR A 125 11.98 -6.12 8.29
N ASP A 126 13.30 -6.23 8.16
CA ASP A 126 14.13 -6.99 9.10
C ASP A 126 14.58 -6.13 10.29
N CYS A 127 14.18 -4.86 10.32
CA CYS A 127 14.57 -3.88 11.33
C CYS A 127 16.09 -3.82 11.51
N MET A 128 16.81 -3.81 10.38
CA MET A 128 18.28 -3.84 10.29
C MET A 128 18.90 -5.11 10.91
N GLY A 129 18.13 -6.19 11.02
CA GLY A 129 18.51 -7.43 11.70
C GLY A 129 18.26 -7.43 13.21
N TRP A 130 17.75 -6.34 13.77
CA TRP A 130 17.43 -6.17 15.19
C TRP A 130 15.92 -6.27 15.37
N ASN A 131 15.36 -7.47 15.11
CA ASN A 131 13.95 -7.71 15.40
C ASN A 131 13.76 -7.90 16.91
N ASP A 132 13.68 -6.79 17.66
CA ASP A 132 13.43 -6.78 19.10
C ASP A 132 11.93 -7.01 19.43
N CYS A 133 11.09 -7.30 18.43
CA CYS A 133 9.69 -7.58 18.66
C CYS A 133 9.51 -8.89 19.44
N GLN A 134 8.97 -8.78 20.64
CA GLN A 134 8.64 -9.93 21.49
C GLN A 134 7.45 -10.72 20.91
N ASN A 135 7.25 -11.96 21.37
CA ASN A 135 6.11 -12.82 21.03
C ASN A 135 5.92 -13.07 19.52
N GLU A 136 7.02 -13.28 18.79
CA GLU A 136 7.00 -13.50 17.33
C GLU A 136 6.36 -12.33 16.55
N GLY A 137 6.37 -11.13 17.14
CA GLY A 137 5.85 -9.93 16.50
C GLY A 137 6.58 -9.64 15.19
N GLN A 138 5.81 -9.25 14.18
CA GLN A 138 6.31 -8.74 12.92
C GLN A 138 6.81 -7.31 13.12
N CYS A 139 8.06 -7.08 12.73
CA CYS A 139 8.65 -5.76 12.76
C CYS A 139 8.33 -4.95 11.51
N PHE A 140 8.12 -3.66 11.70
CA PHE A 140 7.92 -2.70 10.64
C PHE A 140 8.74 -1.43 10.87
N GLN A 141 9.26 -0.83 9.79
CA GLN A 141 10.03 0.41 9.88
C GLN A 141 9.66 1.40 8.76
N ASP A 142 9.86 2.69 9.03
CA ASP A 142 9.39 3.77 8.16
C ASP A 142 10.25 3.94 6.89
N HIS A 143 11.54 3.62 6.96
CA HIS A 143 12.45 3.67 5.82
C HIS A 143 13.34 2.42 5.74
N PRO A 144 13.52 1.80 4.56
CA PRO A 144 14.30 0.56 4.43
C PRO A 144 15.78 0.69 4.81
N THR A 145 16.41 1.83 4.50
CA THR A 145 17.87 1.99 4.67
C THR A 145 18.28 2.90 5.82
N CYS A 146 17.35 3.67 6.38
CA CYS A 146 17.62 4.67 7.42
C CYS A 146 16.35 4.89 8.24
N PRO A 147 15.90 3.86 8.98
CA PRO A 147 14.65 3.93 9.73
C PRO A 147 14.78 4.94 10.87
N THR A 148 13.77 5.80 11.01
CA THR A 148 13.63 6.72 12.15
C THR A 148 12.56 6.26 13.13
N LYS A 149 11.69 5.34 12.71
CA LYS A 149 10.63 4.75 13.53
C LYS A 149 10.49 3.26 13.25
N THR A 150 10.30 2.49 14.31
CA THR A 150 10.06 1.05 14.28
C THR A 150 8.80 0.74 15.08
N ILE A 151 7.96 -0.17 14.58
CA ILE A 151 6.76 -0.65 15.24
C ILE A 151 6.73 -2.18 15.16
N CYS A 152 6.28 -2.82 16.24
CA CYS A 152 6.02 -4.24 16.31
C CYS A 152 4.51 -4.47 16.21
N ALA A 153 4.07 -5.34 15.30
CA ALA A 153 2.68 -5.80 15.24
C ALA A 153 2.63 -7.31 15.42
N ILE A 154 1.62 -7.81 16.13
CA ILE A 154 1.40 -9.25 16.32
C ILE A 154 0.20 -9.68 15.49
N GLU A 155 0.17 -10.93 15.04
CA GLU A 155 -0.96 -11.48 14.30
C GLU A 155 -2.23 -11.46 15.17
N GLN A 156 -3.35 -11.10 14.53
CA GLN A 156 -4.63 -10.77 15.17
C GLN A 156 -5.21 -11.91 16.04
N SER A 157 -4.77 -13.15 15.84
CA SER A 157 -5.15 -14.34 16.61
C SER A 157 -4.73 -14.31 18.09
N TYR A 158 -3.84 -13.41 18.50
CA TYR A 158 -3.42 -13.24 19.90
C TYR A 158 -4.15 -12.10 20.64
N CYS A 159 -5.02 -11.35 19.97
CA CYS A 159 -5.74 -10.22 20.58
C CYS A 159 -6.97 -10.65 21.43
N SER A 160 -7.21 -11.95 21.60
CA SER A 160 -8.35 -12.48 22.35
C SER A 160 -7.87 -13.30 23.54
N ASP A 161 -7.46 -12.65 24.63
CA ASP A 161 -7.65 -13.24 25.96
C ASP A 161 -7.65 -12.15 27.04
N ASN A 162 -8.75 -12.11 27.79
CA ASN A 162 -8.90 -11.33 29.01
C ASN A 162 -8.10 -12.02 30.12
N ASP A 163 -6.87 -11.59 30.43
CA ASP A 163 -6.27 -11.75 31.77
C ASP A 163 -4.92 -11.00 31.93
N ILE A 164 -5.02 -9.76 32.43
CA ILE A 164 -4.14 -9.02 33.37
C ILE A 164 -2.60 -8.91 33.10
N PRO A 165 -1.85 -8.07 33.83
CA PRO A 165 -1.24 -6.84 33.31
C PRO A 165 0.29 -6.97 33.20
N VAL A 166 0.94 -6.15 32.35
CA VAL A 166 2.24 -5.49 32.61
C VAL A 166 2.68 -4.77 31.33
N MET A 167 3.02 -3.50 31.50
CA MET A 167 3.66 -2.56 30.56
C MET A 167 4.30 -3.19 29.31
N LEU A 168 3.70 -2.92 28.15
CA LEU A 168 4.38 -2.68 26.87
C LEU A 168 3.37 -1.98 25.98
N ASP A 169 3.72 -0.79 25.50
CA ASP A 169 2.84 0.06 24.71
C ASP A 169 2.31 -0.70 23.47
N SER A 170 1.01 -0.96 23.53
CA SER A 170 0.08 -1.06 22.40
C SER A 170 0.15 -2.30 21.47
N LEU A 171 -0.53 -3.37 21.89
CA LEU A 171 -1.11 -4.38 20.99
C LEU A 171 -2.13 -3.69 20.07
N ASP A 172 -1.74 -3.38 18.83
CA ASP A 172 -2.51 -2.54 17.91
C ASP A 172 -2.83 -3.23 16.59
N CYS A 173 -4.10 -3.15 16.15
CA CYS A 173 -4.48 -3.35 14.74
C CYS A 173 -3.90 -2.21 13.90
N ILE A 174 -2.69 -2.40 13.38
CA ILE A 174 -1.97 -1.36 12.62
C ILE A 174 -2.39 -1.38 11.16
N SER A 175 -2.82 -0.22 10.65
CA SER A 175 -2.95 0.01 9.21
C SER A 175 -1.59 0.44 8.64
N LEU A 176 -1.19 -0.18 7.53
CA LEU A 176 0.09 0.09 6.87
C LEU A 176 -0.14 1.09 5.74
N ILE A 177 0.50 2.26 5.79
CA ILE A 177 0.39 3.27 4.73
C ILE A 177 1.72 3.30 3.96
N SER A 178 1.71 2.84 2.71
CA SER A 178 2.88 2.82 1.83
C SER A 178 2.84 4.01 0.86
N LYS A 179 3.94 4.75 0.78
CA LYS A 179 4.10 5.94 -0.08
C LYS A 179 5.11 5.68 -1.18
N GLN A 180 4.79 6.08 -2.40
CA GLN A 180 5.70 5.95 -3.54
C GLN A 180 6.06 7.33 -4.14
N GLU A 181 7.37 7.60 -4.20
CA GLU A 181 7.90 8.93 -4.57
C GLU A 181 8.14 9.12 -6.07
N LYS A 182 7.55 8.28 -6.94
CA LYS A 182 7.70 8.46 -8.38
C LYS A 182 6.53 7.83 -9.13
N LEU A 183 5.80 8.63 -9.90
CA LEU A 183 5.03 8.13 -11.03
C LEU A 183 5.40 8.93 -12.28
N ILE A 184 5.85 8.19 -13.30
CA ILE A 184 6.19 8.68 -14.62
C ILE A 184 4.89 8.78 -15.41
N LEU A 185 4.51 9.98 -15.82
CA LEU A 185 3.68 10.17 -17.01
C LEU A 185 4.65 10.55 -18.14
N SER A 186 5.02 9.59 -18.98
CA SER A 186 5.41 9.93 -20.35
C SER A 186 4.17 9.79 -21.21
N LEU A 187 3.63 10.91 -21.62
CA LEU A 187 2.86 10.98 -22.86
C LEU A 187 3.69 11.88 -23.77
N THR A 188 4.39 11.23 -24.69
CA THR A 188 4.86 11.84 -25.94
C THR A 188 3.66 12.50 -26.61
N ASP A 189 3.71 13.81 -26.78
CA ASP A 189 4.24 14.44 -28.01
C ASP A 189 5.04 15.69 -27.65
#